data_AF-A0AA46AXG0-F1
#
_entry.id   AF-A0AA46AXG0-F1
#
_cell.length_a   1.000
_cell.length_b   1.000
_cell.length_c   1.000
_cell.angle_alpha   90.00
_cell.angle_beta   90.00
_cell.angle_gamma   90.00
#
_symmetry.space_group_name_H-M   'P 1'
#
loop_
_entity.id
_entity.type
_entity.pdbx_description
1 polymer ?
#
loop_
_entity_poly.entity_id
_entity_poly.type
_entity_poly.pdbx_seq_one_letter_code
_entity_poly.pdbx_strand_id
1 'polypeptide(L)'
;MRQTARPLPDSVPLCWPGHRPQIVVTEGAPTGHRLGTPCPPLLHIECHRCGLATRPVPMEKAALAELRWTDPSLAHLRIPISLLARHRGEVLAEIAAASSSTPIAA
;
A
#
# COMPACT_ATOMS: atom_id res chain seq x y z
N MET A 1 -4.86 -10.03 -11.06
CA MET A 1 -4.22 -8.95 -10.28
C MET A 1 -3.26 -8.21 -11.20
N ARG A 2 -3.33 -6.87 -11.20
CA ARG A 2 -2.49 -6.01 -12.05
C ARG A 2 -1.75 -5.03 -11.16
N GLN A 3 -0.50 -4.72 -11.50
CA GLN A 3 0.27 -3.69 -10.83
C GLN A 3 0.78 -2.67 -11.84
N THR A 4 0.74 -1.39 -11.46
CA THR A 4 1.37 -0.30 -12.19
C THR A 4 2.34 0.42 -11.26
N ALA A 5 3.48 0.81 -11.82
CA ALA A 5 4.50 1.56 -11.09
C ALA A 5 4.78 2.86 -11.82
N ARG A 6 4.94 3.94 -11.06
CA ARG A 6 5.44 5.23 -11.56
C ARG A 6 6.48 5.80 -10.61
N PRO A 7 7.45 6.61 -11.09
CA PRO A 7 8.37 7.31 -10.21
C PRO A 7 7.64 8.18 -9.18
N LEU A 8 8.27 8.38 -8.02
CA LEU A 8 7.84 9.44 -7.09
C LEU A 8 7.96 10.82 -7.76
N PRO A 9 7.12 11.80 -7.39
CA PRO A 9 7.30 13.20 -7.80
C PRO A 9 8.67 13.73 -7.34
N ASP A 10 9.26 14.65 -8.10
CA ASP A 10 10.57 15.23 -7.80
C ASP A 10 10.62 16.00 -6.46
N SER A 11 9.47 16.41 -5.94
CA SER A 11 9.33 17.04 -4.62
C SER A 11 9.51 16.07 -3.44
N VAL A 12 9.49 14.76 -3.68
CA VAL A 12 9.61 13.74 -2.62
C VAL A 12 11.08 13.33 -2.45
N PRO A 13 11.64 13.40 -1.23
CA PRO A 13 13.03 13.04 -0.99
C PRO A 13 13.31 11.58 -1.39
N LEU A 14 14.45 11.39 -2.04
CA LEU A 14 14.98 10.06 -2.30
C LEU A 14 15.43 9.42 -0.99
N CYS A 15 15.33 8.09 -0.93
CA CYS A 15 15.88 7.33 0.20
C CYS A 15 17.42 7.33 0.22
N TRP A 16 18.07 7.43 -0.95
CA TRP A 16 19.51 7.59 -1.10
C TRP A 16 19.84 8.17 -2.48
N PRO A 17 20.96 8.90 -2.67
CA PRO A 17 21.37 9.36 -4.00
C PRO A 17 21.42 8.24 -5.04
N GLY A 18 20.81 8.46 -6.20
CA GLY A 18 20.72 7.50 -7.30
C GLY A 18 19.67 6.39 -7.11
N HIS A 19 18.92 6.37 -6.00
CA HIS A 19 17.78 5.48 -5.84
C HIS A 19 16.56 6.04 -6.58
N ARG A 20 15.70 5.15 -7.08
CA ARG A 20 14.48 5.50 -7.79
C ARG A 20 13.27 4.84 -7.12
N PRO A 21 12.83 5.37 -5.97
CA PRO A 21 11.61 4.88 -5.35
C PRO A 21 10.39 5.14 -6.24
N GLN A 22 9.39 4.27 -6.13
CA GLN A 22 8.22 4.22 -7.00
C GLN A 22 6.94 4.17 -6.19
N ILE A 23 5.90 4.81 -6.72
CA ILE A 23 4.52 4.59 -6.30
C ILE A 23 4.00 3.40 -7.09
N VAL A 24 3.51 2.38 -6.38
CA VAL A 24 2.95 1.18 -6.96
C VAL A 24 1.48 1.09 -6.60
N VAL A 25 0.63 0.97 -7.62
CA VAL A 25 -0.80 0.72 -7.46
C VAL A 25 -1.10 -0.72 -7.86
N THR A 26 -1.89 -1.39 -7.05
CA THR A 26 -2.27 -2.79 -7.21
C THR A 26 -3.78 -2.90 -7.30
N GLU A 27 -4.25 -3.50 -8.39
CA GLU A 27 -5.67 -3.66 -8.71
C GLU A 27 -6.05 -5.13 -8.84
N GLY A 28 -7.29 -5.42 -8.46
CA GLY A 28 -7.88 -6.76 -8.52
C GLY A 28 -7.52 -7.64 -7.33
N ALA A 29 -8.35 -8.67 -7.13
CA ALA A 29 -8.28 -9.54 -5.98
C ALA A 29 -7.07 -10.50 -6.03
N PRO A 30 -6.36 -10.72 -4.90
CA PRO A 30 -5.36 -11.76 -4.81
C PRO A 30 -6.01 -13.16 -4.76
N THR A 31 -5.20 -14.19 -4.98
CA THR A 31 -5.64 -15.59 -4.84
C THR A 31 -6.21 -15.85 -3.45
N GLY A 32 -7.38 -16.48 -3.38
CA GLY A 32 -8.05 -16.81 -2.12
C GLY A 32 -8.86 -15.66 -1.50
N HIS A 33 -8.94 -14.49 -2.16
CA HIS A 33 -9.84 -13.42 -1.73
C HIS A 33 -11.31 -13.88 -1.80
N ARG A 34 -12.09 -13.55 -0.78
CA ARG A 34 -13.49 -13.98 -0.68
C ARG A 34 -14.35 -13.30 -1.75
N LEU A 35 -15.17 -14.08 -2.44
CA LEU A 35 -16.13 -13.53 -3.39
C LEU A 35 -17.15 -12.64 -2.68
N GLY A 36 -17.49 -11.51 -3.30
CA GLY A 36 -18.44 -10.54 -2.75
C GLY A 36 -17.86 -9.59 -1.70
N THR A 37 -16.60 -9.74 -1.26
CA THR A 37 -15.97 -8.76 -0.36
C THR A 37 -15.26 -7.65 -1.13
N PRO A 38 -15.24 -6.42 -0.58
CA PRO A 38 -14.56 -5.30 -1.23
C PRO A 38 -13.08 -5.61 -1.52
N CYS A 39 -12.62 -5.16 -2.69
CA CYS A 39 -11.22 -5.23 -3.10
C CYS A 39 -10.81 -3.91 -3.76
N PRO A 40 -10.72 -2.81 -3.00
CA PRO A 40 -10.30 -1.54 -3.56
C PRO A 40 -8.85 -1.61 -4.04
N PRO A 41 -8.44 -0.76 -4.99
CA PRO A 41 -7.04 -0.60 -5.35
C PRO A 41 -6.19 -0.23 -4.12
N LEU A 42 -5.05 -0.89 -3.99
CA LEU A 42 -4.09 -0.59 -2.93
C LEU A 42 -2.88 0.13 -3.51
N LEU A 43 -2.36 1.09 -2.76
CA LEU A 43 -1.17 1.86 -3.08
C LEU A 43 -0.09 1.62 -2.02
N HIS A 44 1.16 1.50 -2.45
CA HIS A 44 2.33 1.61 -1.60
C HIS A 44 3.45 2.36 -2.33
N ILE A 45 4.43 2.83 -1.58
CA ILE A 45 5.68 3.37 -2.13
C ILE A 45 6.79 2.38 -1.80
N GLU A 46 7.64 2.06 -2.77
CA GLU A 46 8.76 1.14 -2.59
C GLU A 46 10.07 1.68 -3.14
N CYS A 47 11.18 1.21 -2.60
CA CYS A 47 12.48 1.28 -3.25
C CYS A 47 13.10 -0.11 -3.30
N HIS A 48 13.15 -0.68 -4.51
CA HIS A 48 13.73 -1.99 -4.73
C HIS A 48 15.18 -2.09 -4.24
N ARG A 49 15.98 -1.04 -4.43
CA ARG A 49 17.40 -1.01 -4.02
C ARG A 49 17.59 -1.00 -2.50
N CYS A 50 16.66 -0.41 -1.74
CA CYS A 50 16.65 -0.50 -0.28
C CYS A 50 16.00 -1.78 0.25
N GLY A 51 15.24 -2.50 -0.58
CA GLY A 51 14.41 -3.63 -0.14
C GLY A 51 13.23 -3.21 0.76
N LEU A 52 12.84 -1.93 0.75
CA LEU A 52 11.83 -1.36 1.66
C LEU A 52 10.62 -0.81 0.90
N ALA A 53 9.46 -0.88 1.55
CA ALA A 53 8.20 -0.30 1.09
C ALA A 53 7.39 0.29 2.24
N THR A 54 6.44 1.17 1.96
CA THR A 54 5.39 1.50 2.92
C THR A 54 4.37 0.37 3.01
N ARG A 55 3.74 0.20 4.18
CA ARG A 55 2.60 -0.73 4.29
C ARG A 55 1.50 -0.29 3.30
N PRO A 56 0.95 -1.20 2.48
CA PRO A 56 -0.12 -0.91 1.54
C PRO A 56 -1.29 -0.19 2.21
N VAL A 57 -1.88 0.76 1.51
CA VAL A 57 -3.07 1.48 1.95
C VAL A 57 -4.10 1.51 0.82
N PRO A 58 -5.39 1.59 1.13
CA PRO A 58 -6.40 1.91 0.12
C PRO A 58 -6.07 3.22 -0.62
N MET A 59 -6.42 3.30 -1.90
CA MET A 59 -6.13 4.48 -2.72
C MET A 59 -6.68 5.79 -2.14
N GLU A 60 -7.85 5.76 -1.49
CA GLU A 60 -8.43 6.93 -0.82
C GLU A 60 -7.62 7.41 0.39
N LYS A 61 -6.63 6.61 0.85
CA LYS A 61 -5.69 6.93 1.92
C LYS A 61 -4.24 7.06 1.42
N ALA A 62 -4.03 7.34 0.13
CA ALA A 62 -2.69 7.45 -0.48
C ALA A 62 -1.73 8.39 0.30
N ALA A 63 -2.26 9.47 0.87
CA ALA A 63 -1.50 10.41 1.70
C ALA A 63 -0.77 9.74 2.87
N LEU A 64 -1.28 8.63 3.41
CA LEU A 64 -0.59 7.87 4.47
C LEU A 64 0.67 7.17 3.96
N ALA A 65 0.65 6.65 2.74
CA ALA A 65 1.84 6.05 2.13
C ALA A 65 2.88 7.13 1.86
N GLU A 66 2.46 8.29 1.34
CA GLU A 66 3.34 9.44 1.11
C GLU A 66 3.98 9.90 2.43
N LEU A 67 3.18 10.12 3.48
CA LEU A 67 3.65 10.55 4.79
C LEU A 67 4.65 9.55 5.40
N ARG A 68 4.38 8.24 5.35
CA ARG A 68 5.32 7.20 5.83
C ARG A 68 6.64 7.15 5.05
N TRP A 69 6.63 7.63 3.82
CA TRP A 69 7.82 7.70 2.99
C TRP A 69 8.61 9.00 3.18
N THR A 70 7.92 10.13 3.31
CA THR A 70 8.55 11.46 3.39
C THR A 70 9.02 11.81 4.79
N ASP A 71 8.28 11.41 5.83
CA ASP A 71 8.60 11.73 7.23
C ASP A 71 9.63 10.74 7.80
N PRO A 72 10.85 11.20 8.17
CA PRO A 72 11.87 10.34 8.76
C PRO A 72 11.45 9.73 10.10
N SER A 73 10.59 10.40 10.88
CA SER A 73 10.11 9.89 12.17
C SER A 73 9.25 8.62 12.00
N LEU A 74 8.63 8.47 10.83
CA LEU A 74 7.78 7.33 10.47
C LEU A 74 8.54 6.25 9.68
N ALA A 75 9.86 6.38 9.49
CA ALA A 75 10.64 5.41 8.71
C ALA A 75 10.57 3.99 9.28
N HIS A 76 10.38 3.85 10.59
CA HIS A 76 10.19 2.57 11.28
C HIS A 76 8.89 1.82 10.91
N LEU A 77 7.93 2.51 10.28
CA LEU A 77 6.68 1.92 9.77
C LEU A 77 6.81 1.35 8.35
N ARG A 78 7.99 1.45 7.75
CA ARG A 78 8.31 0.81 6.47
C ARG A 78 8.56 -0.68 6.70
N ILE A 79 8.18 -1.46 5.70
CA ILE A 79 8.24 -2.92 5.71
C ILE A 79 9.23 -3.41 4.65
N PRO A 80 9.82 -4.60 4.82
CA PRO A 80 10.53 -5.26 3.73
C PRO A 80 9.60 -5.52 2.52
N ILE A 81 10.10 -5.31 1.30
CA ILE A 81 9.36 -5.56 0.05
C ILE A 81 8.85 -7.01 -0.03
N SER A 82 9.62 -7.96 0.53
CA SER A 82 9.23 -9.38 0.58
C SER A 82 7.91 -9.64 1.33
N LEU A 83 7.47 -8.71 2.18
CA LEU A 83 6.23 -8.83 2.95
C LEU A 83 5.01 -8.15 2.30
N LEU A 84 5.17 -7.52 1.12
CA LEU A 84 4.08 -6.78 0.46
C LEU A 84 2.84 -7.65 0.20
N ALA A 85 3.03 -8.88 -0.28
CA ALA A 85 1.91 -9.78 -0.57
C ALA A 85 1.08 -10.09 0.69
N ARG A 86 1.76 -10.37 1.81
CA ARG A 86 1.12 -10.60 3.11
C ARG A 86 0.36 -9.36 3.58
N HIS A 87 1.01 -8.20 3.60
CA HIS A 87 0.37 -6.97 4.09
C HIS A 87 -0.79 -6.50 3.20
N ARG A 88 -0.78 -6.76 1.89
CA ARG A 88 -1.95 -6.55 1.04
C ARG A 88 -3.13 -7.41 1.50
N GLY A 89 -2.89 -8.68 1.80
CA GLY A 89 -3.92 -9.58 2.32
C GLY A 89 -4.49 -9.10 3.67
N GLU A 90 -3.62 -8.69 4.59
CA GLU A 90 -4.01 -8.14 5.90
C GLU A 90 -4.90 -6.89 5.74
N VAL A 91 -4.50 -5.94 4.89
CA VAL A 91 -5.27 -4.71 4.63
C VAL A 91 -6.63 -5.02 4.00
N LEU A 92 -6.70 -5.94 3.04
CA LEU A 92 -7.98 -6.36 2.44
C LEU A 92 -8.90 -7.05 3.47
N ALA A 93 -8.33 -7.85 4.38
CA ALA A 93 -9.08 -8.48 5.47
C ALA A 93 -9.64 -7.43 6.45
N GLU A 94 -8.85 -6.41 6.82
CA GLU A 94 -9.28 -5.29 7.66
C GLU A 94 -10.44 -4.52 7.02
N ILE A 95 -10.36 -4.23 5.72
CA ILE A 95 -11.43 -3.55 4.96
C ILE A 95 -12.71 -4.38 4.93
N ALA A 96 -12.58 -5.70 4.69
CA ALA A 96 -13.73 -6.60 4.68
C ALA A 96 -14.40 -6.66 6.06
N ALA A 97 -13.63 -6.71 7.14
CA ALA A 97 -14.15 -6.68 8.51
C ALA A 97 -14.90 -5.38 8.81
N ALA A 98 -14.33 -4.22 8.45
CA ALA A 98 -14.97 -2.92 8.65
C ALA A 98 -16.27 -2.74 7.84
N SER A 99 -16.38 -3.41 6.68
CA SER A 99 -17.58 -3.34 5.83
C SER A 99 -18.73 -4.19 6.35
N SER A 100 -18.44 -5.25 7.12
CA SER A 100 -19.45 -6.15 7.69
C SER A 100 -20.20 -5.58 8.90
N SER A 101 -19.73 -4.46 9.46
CA SER A 101 -20.26 -3.86 10.69
C SER A 101 -21.29 -2.73 10.47
N THR A 102 -21.74 -2.47 9.25
CA THR A 102 -22.81 -1.48 9.00
C THR A 102 -24.19 -2.13 9.22
N PRO A 103 -24.92 -1.83 10.31
CA PRO A 103 -26.27 -2.34 10.47
C PRO A 103 -27.18 -1.74 9.38
N ILE A 104 -27.94 -2.59 8.71
CA ILE A 104 -29.06 -2.14 7.87
C ILE A 104 -30.09 -1.54 8.84
N ALA A 105 -30.25 -0.22 8.81
CA ALA A 105 -31.37 0.42 9.49
C ALA A 105 -32.67 -0.07 8.83
N ALA A 106 -33.48 -0.76 9.62
CA ALA A 106 -34.84 -1.21 9.26
C ALA A 106 -35.85 -0.09 9.49
#